data_AF-A0A6F8YVM5-F1
#
_entry.id   AF-A0A6F8YVM5-F1
#
_cell.length_a   1.000
_cell.length_b   1.000
_cell.length_c   1.000
_cell.angle_alpha   90.00
_cell.angle_beta   90.00
_cell.angle_gamma   90.00
#
_symmetry.space_group_name_H-M   'P 1'
#
loop_
_entity.id
_entity.type
_entity.pdbx_description
1 polymer ?
#
loop_
_entity_poly.entity_id
_entity_poly.type
_entity_poly.pdbx_seq_one_letter_code
_entity_poly.pdbx_strand_id
1 'polypeptide(L)'
;MDEAAAALGVDRLELRRRNLLRRGETVIPGCRPLDADLAGDLDAVATRLGWGGADKPAWHGRGLSVGVSPAGVSARSSARVELRPGGRVAVLVGSQEIGQGARTVHAQVAAEVLGVPLELIDVPATDTASTPYDRSTGASRSTTVAGLAVQRAAERLREQIVAAAARRGVPESDLAALAPLAGDGSAQELGGGSGPALFWEVCVAGAEVAVDPETGRVDVREVVTVADVGRALNPSLVERQDEGCTLQVVGNALFEEMLFGPDGVLRNGSLVDYRIPTVGDVPGRMTCVIVENGDGPGPFGAKGCGEGVFGGLTAALVTAVTDAGVRVPELPMSPDRVWRWIHAS
;
A
#
# COMPACT_ATOMS: atom_id res chain seq x y z
N MET A 1 13.25 -0.60 20.20
CA MET A 1 14.45 -0.26 19.41
C MET A 1 15.02 1.10 19.83
N ASP A 2 14.24 2.19 19.78
CA ASP A 2 14.75 3.54 20.13
C ASP A 2 15.26 3.66 21.57
N GLU A 3 14.53 3.13 22.55
CA GLU A 3 15.00 3.09 23.95
C GLU A 3 16.32 2.31 24.10
N ALA A 4 16.47 1.21 23.36
CA ALA A 4 17.72 0.44 23.34
C ALA A 4 18.86 1.23 22.68
N ALA A 5 18.57 1.97 21.60
CA ALA A 5 19.55 2.85 20.94
C ALA A 5 20.06 3.93 21.92
N ALA A 6 19.13 4.57 22.64
CA ALA A 6 19.46 5.55 23.67
C ALA A 6 20.28 4.94 24.81
N ALA A 7 19.87 3.79 25.35
CA ALA A 7 20.59 3.09 26.42
C ALA A 7 22.01 2.64 26.00
N LEU A 8 22.20 2.30 24.73
CA LEU A 8 23.49 1.88 24.17
C LEU A 8 24.34 3.04 23.67
N GLY A 9 23.81 4.27 23.61
CA GLY A 9 24.50 5.42 23.02
C GLY A 9 24.77 5.25 21.51
N VAL A 10 23.89 4.54 20.80
CA VAL A 10 23.98 4.29 19.35
C VAL A 10 22.88 5.08 18.64
N ASP A 11 23.18 5.60 17.44
CA ASP A 11 22.18 6.26 16.60
C ASP A 11 21.02 5.30 16.25
N ARG A 12 19.79 5.85 16.17
CA ARG A 12 18.56 5.05 15.98
C ARG A 12 18.45 4.43 14.59
N LEU A 13 18.98 5.10 13.57
CA LEU A 13 19.07 4.58 12.21
C LEU A 13 20.12 3.46 12.16
N GLU A 14 21.28 3.69 12.75
CA GLU A 14 22.37 2.72 12.81
C GLU A 14 21.99 1.44 13.55
N LEU A 15 21.30 1.54 14.69
CA LEU A 15 20.83 0.35 15.41
C LEU A 15 19.86 -0.47 14.55
N ARG A 16 18.98 0.17 13.77
CA ARG A 16 18.09 -0.54 12.83
C ARG A 16 18.92 -1.26 11.77
N ARG A 17 19.83 -0.55 11.08
CA ARG A 17 20.69 -1.14 10.03
C ARG A 17 21.40 -2.42 10.45
N ARG A 18 21.91 -2.47 11.69
CA ARG A 18 22.59 -3.66 12.25
C ARG A 18 21.69 -4.88 12.43
N ASN A 19 20.37 -4.67 12.53
CA ASN A 19 19.39 -5.68 12.89
C ASN A 19 18.37 -5.98 11.77
N LEU A 20 18.48 -5.33 10.60
CA LEU A 20 17.60 -5.59 9.48
C LEU A 20 17.85 -6.97 8.87
N LEU A 21 16.76 -7.65 8.53
CA LEU A 21 16.81 -8.82 7.67
C LEU A 21 17.29 -8.42 6.27
N ARG A 22 18.09 -9.27 5.67
CA ARG A 22 18.53 -9.17 4.28
C ARG A 22 17.53 -9.88 3.37
N ARG A 23 17.47 -9.44 2.12
CA ARG A 23 16.68 -10.12 1.08
C ARG A 23 17.03 -11.62 1.04
N GLY A 24 16.02 -12.47 1.00
CA GLY A 24 16.15 -13.93 1.02
C GLY A 24 16.23 -14.55 2.43
N GLU A 25 16.32 -13.77 3.49
CA GLU A 25 16.24 -14.29 4.86
C GLU A 25 14.78 -14.57 5.28
N THR A 26 14.61 -15.50 6.20
CA THR A 26 13.29 -15.91 6.70
C THR A 26 12.69 -14.85 7.61
N VAL A 27 11.52 -14.31 7.26
CA VAL A 27 10.73 -13.44 8.15
C VAL A 27 9.91 -14.27 9.14
N ILE A 28 9.04 -15.15 8.61
CA ILE A 28 8.25 -16.11 9.39
C ILE A 28 8.57 -17.52 8.86
N PRO A 29 8.98 -18.47 9.71
CA PRO A 29 9.24 -19.85 9.28
C PRO A 29 8.06 -20.46 8.49
N GLY A 30 8.36 -21.06 7.35
CA GLY A 30 7.34 -21.67 6.46
C GLY A 30 6.61 -20.70 5.52
N CYS A 31 6.94 -19.41 5.56
CA CYS A 31 6.48 -18.41 4.59
C CYS A 31 7.56 -18.10 3.54
N ARG A 32 7.17 -17.34 2.51
CA ARG A 32 8.11 -16.78 1.53
C ARG A 32 9.23 -16.00 2.26
N PRO A 33 10.51 -16.17 1.88
CA PRO A 33 11.59 -15.32 2.39
C PRO A 33 11.38 -13.84 2.07
N LEU A 34 12.08 -12.95 2.75
CA LEU A 34 12.00 -11.51 2.52
C LEU A 34 12.34 -11.17 1.05
N ASP A 35 11.47 -10.41 0.39
CA ASP A 35 11.62 -9.99 -1.00
C ASP A 35 11.75 -8.46 -1.17
N ALA A 36 12.33 -7.80 -0.17
CA ALA A 36 12.59 -6.37 -0.12
C ALA A 36 14.03 -6.04 0.31
N ASP A 37 14.51 -4.85 -0.03
CA ASP A 37 15.77 -4.28 0.45
C ASP A 37 15.50 -3.26 1.57
N LEU A 38 15.21 -3.77 2.77
CA LEU A 38 14.88 -2.92 3.92
C LEU A 38 15.98 -1.92 4.28
N ALA A 39 17.24 -2.24 3.99
CA ALA A 39 18.36 -1.35 4.26
C ALA A 39 18.36 -0.17 3.28
N GLY A 40 18.23 -0.46 1.98
CA GLY A 40 18.08 0.56 0.95
C GLY A 40 16.83 1.43 1.17
N ASP A 41 15.71 0.81 1.52
CA ASP A 41 14.44 1.49 1.80
C ASP A 41 14.56 2.46 2.99
N LEU A 42 15.17 2.00 4.08
CA LEU A 42 15.42 2.83 5.27
C LEU A 42 16.39 3.97 4.97
N ASP A 43 17.41 3.72 4.16
CA ASP A 43 18.40 4.73 3.75
C ASP A 43 17.77 5.80 2.86
N ALA A 44 16.86 5.41 1.96
CA ALA A 44 16.10 6.33 1.13
C ALA A 44 15.23 7.25 2.00
N VAL A 45 14.50 6.69 2.97
CA VAL A 45 13.71 7.48 3.94
C VAL A 45 14.58 8.42 4.75
N ALA A 46 15.66 7.91 5.34
CA ALA A 46 16.56 8.70 6.17
C ALA A 46 17.17 9.86 5.38
N THR A 47 17.60 9.61 4.14
CA THR A 47 18.15 10.65 3.25
C THR A 47 17.12 11.72 2.95
N ARG A 48 15.89 11.32 2.60
CA ARG A 48 14.82 12.25 2.21
C ARG A 48 14.35 13.12 3.39
N LEU A 49 14.32 12.54 4.60
CA LEU A 49 14.00 13.22 5.85
C LEU A 49 15.15 14.11 6.36
N GLY A 50 16.33 14.05 5.74
CA GLY A 50 17.51 14.78 6.21
C GLY A 50 18.04 14.27 7.56
N TRP A 51 17.99 12.95 7.78
CA TRP A 51 18.52 12.32 9.00
C TRP A 51 20.01 12.64 9.19
N GLY A 52 20.41 13.01 10.41
CA GLY A 52 21.77 13.46 10.71
C GLY A 52 22.13 14.85 10.15
N GLY A 53 21.16 15.58 9.59
CA GLY A 53 21.31 16.98 9.18
C GLY A 53 21.37 17.97 10.35
N ALA A 54 21.10 19.26 10.06
CA ALA A 54 21.20 20.35 11.02
C ALA A 54 20.37 20.12 12.30
N ASP A 55 20.79 20.78 13.38
CA ASP A 55 20.09 20.77 14.67
C ASP A 55 18.62 21.13 14.50
N LYS A 56 17.77 20.35 15.16
CA LYS A 56 16.32 20.59 15.19
C LYS A 56 16.02 21.67 16.23
N PRO A 57 15.04 22.56 15.99
CA PRO A 57 14.58 23.47 17.02
C PRO A 57 14.06 22.71 18.26
N ALA A 58 13.93 23.41 19.39
CA ALA A 58 13.25 22.85 20.55
C ALA A 58 11.86 22.33 20.17
N TRP A 59 11.42 21.25 20.81
CA TRP A 59 10.14 20.59 20.57
C TRP A 59 9.94 20.05 19.15
N HIS A 60 11.01 19.94 18.36
CA HIS A 60 10.98 19.27 17.06
C HIS A 60 11.69 17.92 17.15
N GLY A 61 11.07 16.92 16.52
CA GLY A 61 11.51 15.54 16.59
C GLY A 61 11.44 14.85 15.24
N ARG A 62 12.36 13.90 15.03
CA ARG A 62 12.36 13.00 13.88
C ARG A 62 12.24 11.57 14.35
N GLY A 63 11.49 10.77 13.61
CA GLY A 63 11.26 9.37 13.91
C GLY A 63 11.41 8.50 12.66
N LEU A 64 11.72 7.23 12.89
CA LEU A 64 11.91 6.22 11.85
C LEU A 64 11.28 4.91 12.29
N SER A 65 10.72 4.18 11.35
CA SER A 65 10.16 2.84 11.58
C SER A 65 10.48 1.92 10.41
N VAL A 66 10.66 0.64 10.73
CA VAL A 66 10.73 -0.43 9.74
C VAL A 66 9.82 -1.54 10.23
N GLY A 67 8.93 -2.00 9.35
CA GLY A 67 8.13 -3.19 9.52
C GLY A 67 7.96 -3.90 8.19
N VAL A 68 7.47 -5.13 8.25
CA VAL A 68 7.00 -5.89 7.08
C VAL A 68 5.71 -6.60 7.46
N SER A 69 4.76 -6.64 6.53
CA SER A 69 3.45 -7.26 6.70
C SER A 69 3.25 -8.36 5.66
N PRO A 70 2.68 -9.53 6.02
CA PRO A 70 2.31 -10.52 5.03
C PRO A 70 1.12 -10.02 4.18
N ALA A 71 1.27 -9.99 2.86
CA ALA A 71 0.24 -9.51 1.95
C ALA A 71 -0.13 -10.52 0.86
N GLY A 72 -1.24 -10.28 0.17
CA GLY A 72 -1.70 -11.10 -0.95
C GLY A 72 -2.24 -12.47 -0.57
N VAL A 73 -2.94 -12.58 0.58
CA VAL A 73 -3.47 -13.83 1.15
C VAL A 73 -4.05 -14.78 0.08
N SER A 74 -3.69 -16.05 0.21
CA SER A 74 -3.78 -17.18 -0.75
C SER A 74 -5.20 -17.64 -1.10
N ALA A 75 -5.98 -16.71 -1.61
CA ALA A 75 -7.29 -16.94 -2.19
C ALA A 75 -7.22 -16.94 -3.72
N ARG A 76 -8.18 -17.60 -4.37
CA ARG A 76 -8.31 -17.59 -5.83
C ARG A 76 -9.01 -16.31 -6.30
N SER A 77 -8.55 -15.77 -7.43
CA SER A 77 -9.27 -14.79 -8.25
C SER A 77 -9.35 -15.29 -9.69
N SER A 78 -10.48 -15.06 -10.34
CA SER A 78 -10.67 -15.39 -11.75
C SER A 78 -11.07 -14.13 -12.52
N ALA A 79 -10.71 -14.11 -13.80
CA ALA A 79 -11.06 -13.03 -14.71
C ALA A 79 -11.38 -13.60 -16.09
N ARG A 80 -12.15 -12.85 -16.87
CA ARG A 80 -12.46 -13.15 -18.27
C ARG A 80 -12.30 -11.88 -19.08
N VAL A 81 -11.60 -11.96 -20.20
CA VAL A 81 -11.39 -10.84 -21.11
C VAL A 81 -12.05 -11.18 -22.44
N GLU A 82 -13.01 -10.36 -22.85
CA GLU A 82 -13.89 -10.63 -23.99
C GLU A 82 -13.70 -9.57 -25.08
N LEU A 83 -13.37 -10.00 -26.29
CA LEU A 83 -13.50 -9.17 -27.48
C LEU A 83 -14.98 -9.11 -27.88
N ARG A 84 -15.53 -7.90 -27.91
CA ARG A 84 -16.91 -7.60 -28.30
C ARG A 84 -17.01 -7.15 -29.76
N PRO A 85 -18.21 -7.19 -30.36
CA PRO A 85 -18.44 -6.60 -31.67
C PRO A 85 -17.95 -5.15 -31.74
N GLY A 86 -17.30 -4.78 -32.85
CA GLY A 86 -16.75 -3.43 -33.04
C GLY A 86 -15.38 -3.18 -32.41
N GLY A 87 -14.70 -4.21 -31.90
CA GLY A 87 -13.31 -4.13 -31.48
C GLY A 87 -13.08 -3.66 -30.03
N ARG A 88 -14.14 -3.43 -29.25
CA ARG A 88 -14.03 -3.14 -27.80
C ARG A 88 -13.74 -4.42 -27.02
N VAL A 89 -13.04 -4.29 -25.90
CA VAL A 89 -12.67 -5.41 -25.05
C VAL A 89 -13.22 -5.19 -23.64
N ALA A 90 -13.92 -6.17 -23.09
CA ALA A 90 -14.43 -6.12 -21.72
C ALA A 90 -13.59 -7.00 -20.79
N VAL A 91 -13.19 -6.46 -19.64
CA VAL A 91 -12.49 -7.18 -18.57
C VAL A 91 -13.46 -7.45 -17.43
N LEU A 92 -13.90 -8.70 -17.30
CA LEU A 92 -14.75 -9.16 -16.21
C LEU A 92 -13.87 -9.71 -15.09
N VAL A 93 -13.81 -9.02 -13.95
CA VAL A 93 -12.97 -9.39 -12.81
C VAL A 93 -13.71 -9.11 -11.50
N GLY A 94 -13.69 -10.06 -10.56
CA GLY A 94 -14.51 -10.00 -9.35
C GLY A 94 -14.03 -9.02 -8.27
N SER A 95 -12.80 -8.49 -8.38
CA SER A 95 -12.29 -7.51 -7.42
C SER A 95 -13.08 -6.20 -7.52
N GLN A 96 -13.47 -5.66 -6.37
CA GLN A 96 -14.31 -4.48 -6.25
C GLN A 96 -13.48 -3.20 -6.28
N GLU A 97 -13.99 -2.21 -7.00
CA GLU A 97 -13.52 -0.84 -6.93
C GLU A 97 -14.17 -0.15 -5.72
N ILE A 98 -13.35 0.28 -4.77
CA ILE A 98 -13.76 1.03 -3.56
C ILE A 98 -13.05 2.39 -3.46
N GLY A 99 -12.44 2.84 -4.55
CA GLY A 99 -11.72 4.12 -4.65
C GLY A 99 -10.20 3.97 -4.87
N GLN A 100 -9.68 2.74 -4.86
CA GLN A 100 -8.26 2.45 -5.01
C GLN A 100 -7.76 2.45 -6.45
N GLY A 101 -8.66 2.48 -7.44
CA GLY A 101 -8.32 2.54 -8.86
C GLY A 101 -8.03 1.17 -9.51
N ALA A 102 -8.56 0.09 -8.92
CA ALA A 102 -8.40 -1.27 -9.45
C ALA A 102 -8.90 -1.40 -10.89
N ARG A 103 -10.02 -0.75 -11.26
CA ARG A 103 -10.54 -0.80 -12.63
C ARG A 103 -9.55 -0.22 -13.64
N THR A 104 -8.94 0.91 -13.31
CA THR A 104 -7.92 1.55 -14.14
C THR A 104 -6.73 0.63 -14.33
N VAL A 105 -6.23 0.05 -13.25
CA VAL A 105 -5.08 -0.87 -13.28
C VAL A 105 -5.39 -2.13 -14.10
N HIS A 106 -6.55 -2.74 -13.93
CA HIS A 106 -6.95 -3.92 -14.71
C HIS A 106 -7.13 -3.60 -16.20
N ALA A 107 -7.64 -2.41 -16.52
CA ALA A 107 -7.72 -1.93 -17.90
C ALA A 107 -6.33 -1.76 -18.52
N GLN A 108 -5.40 -1.14 -17.79
CA GLN A 108 -4.01 -0.95 -18.23
C GLN A 108 -3.30 -2.29 -18.47
N VAL A 109 -3.50 -3.28 -17.58
CA VAL A 109 -2.95 -4.63 -17.76
C VAL A 109 -3.47 -5.28 -19.03
N ALA A 110 -4.78 -5.25 -19.27
CA ALA A 110 -5.36 -5.84 -20.48
C ALA A 110 -4.92 -5.09 -21.76
N ALA A 111 -4.87 -3.76 -21.72
CA ALA A 111 -4.43 -2.92 -22.84
C ALA A 111 -2.98 -3.24 -23.23
N GLU A 112 -2.07 -3.32 -22.24
CA GLU A 112 -0.65 -3.65 -22.43
C GLU A 112 -0.47 -5.03 -23.05
N VAL A 113 -1.15 -6.05 -22.52
CA VAL A 113 -1.06 -7.41 -23.07
C VAL A 113 -1.56 -7.46 -24.51
N LEU A 114 -2.71 -6.84 -24.79
CA LEU A 114 -3.33 -6.89 -26.11
C LEU A 114 -2.66 -5.96 -27.12
N GLY A 115 -1.87 -4.99 -26.67
CA GLY A 115 -1.24 -3.98 -27.53
C GLY A 115 -2.23 -3.00 -28.13
N VAL A 116 -3.24 -2.58 -27.35
CA VAL A 116 -4.35 -1.72 -27.81
C VAL A 116 -4.48 -0.44 -26.97
N PRO A 117 -5.06 0.63 -27.52
CA PRO A 117 -5.36 1.84 -26.74
C PRO A 117 -6.29 1.54 -25.55
N LEU A 118 -6.06 2.24 -24.44
CA LEU A 118 -6.85 2.08 -23.21
C LEU A 118 -8.34 2.37 -23.43
N GLU A 119 -8.70 3.28 -24.34
CA GLU A 119 -10.10 3.62 -24.64
C GLU A 119 -10.93 2.46 -25.24
N LEU A 120 -10.26 1.39 -25.71
CA LEU A 120 -10.91 0.17 -26.19
C LEU A 120 -11.24 -0.80 -25.06
N ILE A 121 -10.71 -0.60 -23.85
CA ILE A 121 -10.91 -1.48 -22.71
C ILE A 121 -12.02 -0.95 -21.80
N ASP A 122 -13.01 -1.80 -21.53
CA ASP A 122 -14.09 -1.57 -20.56
C ASP A 122 -13.93 -2.51 -19.37
N VAL A 123 -13.99 -1.98 -18.14
CA VAL A 123 -14.04 -2.78 -16.91
C VAL A 123 -15.38 -2.54 -16.23
N PRO A 124 -16.43 -3.32 -16.56
CA PRO A 124 -17.77 -3.11 -16.02
C PRO A 124 -17.81 -3.34 -14.51
N ALA A 125 -18.89 -2.86 -13.88
CA ALA A 125 -19.18 -3.19 -12.49
C ALA A 125 -19.40 -4.70 -12.33
N THR A 126 -18.97 -5.22 -11.19
CA THR A 126 -19.07 -6.64 -10.87
C THR A 126 -20.53 -7.06 -10.68
N ASP A 127 -20.90 -8.18 -11.29
CA ASP A 127 -22.20 -8.83 -11.14
C ASP A 127 -21.97 -10.33 -10.99
N THR A 128 -22.46 -10.94 -9.91
CA THR A 128 -22.32 -12.38 -9.63
C THR A 128 -22.95 -13.28 -10.69
N ALA A 129 -23.85 -12.76 -11.53
CA ALA A 129 -24.44 -13.51 -12.63
C ALA A 129 -23.49 -13.66 -13.84
N SER A 130 -22.51 -12.78 -13.99
CA SER A 130 -21.68 -12.68 -15.21
C SER A 130 -20.18 -12.57 -14.97
N THR A 131 -19.76 -12.09 -13.80
CA THR A 131 -18.36 -11.86 -13.46
C THR A 131 -17.77 -13.10 -12.77
N PRO A 132 -16.59 -13.58 -13.21
CA PRO A 132 -15.93 -14.71 -12.57
C PRO A 132 -15.66 -14.50 -11.07
N TYR A 133 -15.62 -15.60 -10.33
CA TYR A 133 -15.42 -15.59 -8.89
C TYR A 133 -14.12 -14.92 -8.46
N ASP A 134 -14.23 -14.05 -7.46
CA ASP A 134 -13.12 -13.56 -6.62
C ASP A 134 -13.51 -13.74 -5.15
N ARG A 135 -12.54 -14.07 -4.29
CA ARG A 135 -12.84 -14.26 -2.86
C ARG A 135 -13.21 -12.95 -2.17
N SER A 136 -12.40 -11.91 -2.39
CA SER A 136 -12.53 -10.63 -1.70
C SER A 136 -11.55 -9.59 -2.26
N THR A 137 -11.91 -8.32 -2.08
CA THR A 137 -11.00 -7.18 -2.19
C THR A 137 -10.48 -6.81 -0.80
N GLY A 138 -9.16 -6.84 -0.63
CA GLY A 138 -8.46 -6.67 0.65
C GLY A 138 -7.13 -7.44 0.66
N ALA A 139 -6.31 -7.26 1.70
CA ALA A 139 -4.97 -7.86 1.81
C ALA A 139 -4.07 -7.52 0.60
N SER A 140 -4.18 -6.30 0.09
CA SER A 140 -3.41 -5.80 -1.07
C SER A 140 -3.42 -6.73 -2.32
N ARG A 141 -4.51 -7.48 -2.57
CA ARG A 141 -4.57 -8.54 -3.61
C ARG A 141 -5.21 -8.18 -4.95
N SER A 142 -5.83 -6.99 -5.06
CA SER A 142 -6.50 -6.55 -6.30
C SER A 142 -5.52 -6.41 -7.47
N THR A 143 -4.35 -5.83 -7.22
CA THR A 143 -3.29 -5.70 -8.23
C THR A 143 -2.58 -7.02 -8.46
N THR A 144 -2.29 -7.77 -7.40
CA THR A 144 -1.48 -8.99 -7.51
C THR A 144 -2.29 -10.17 -8.05
N VAL A 145 -3.20 -10.73 -7.27
CA VAL A 145 -3.92 -11.96 -7.63
C VAL A 145 -4.96 -11.69 -8.71
N ALA A 146 -5.85 -10.70 -8.50
CA ALA A 146 -6.88 -10.41 -9.50
C ALA A 146 -6.28 -9.82 -10.78
N GLY A 147 -5.28 -8.94 -10.68
CA GLY A 147 -4.55 -8.45 -11.83
C GLY A 147 -3.85 -9.56 -12.61
N LEU A 148 -3.21 -10.53 -11.95
CA LEU A 148 -2.57 -11.66 -12.64
C LEU A 148 -3.58 -12.54 -13.37
N ALA A 149 -4.78 -12.72 -12.80
CA ALA A 149 -5.87 -13.40 -13.50
C ALA A 149 -6.27 -12.64 -14.78
N VAL A 150 -6.32 -11.31 -14.73
CA VAL A 150 -6.57 -10.46 -15.91
C VAL A 150 -5.46 -10.59 -16.95
N GLN A 151 -4.18 -10.56 -16.55
CA GLN A 151 -3.06 -10.74 -17.47
C GLN A 151 -3.18 -12.08 -18.21
N ARG A 152 -3.38 -13.19 -17.48
CA ARG A 152 -3.54 -14.53 -18.06
C ARG A 152 -4.73 -14.63 -19.00
N ALA A 153 -5.86 -14.02 -18.64
CA ALA A 153 -7.05 -13.97 -19.49
C ALA A 153 -6.78 -13.17 -20.78
N ALA A 154 -6.09 -12.04 -20.69
CA ALA A 154 -5.72 -11.22 -21.83
C ALA A 154 -4.71 -11.93 -22.75
N GLU A 155 -3.73 -12.65 -22.19
CA GLU A 155 -2.76 -13.45 -22.96
C GLU A 155 -3.50 -14.53 -23.77
N ARG A 156 -4.46 -15.22 -23.13
CA ARG A 156 -5.29 -16.22 -23.80
C ARG A 156 -6.18 -15.63 -24.90
N LEU A 157 -6.71 -14.42 -24.71
CA LEU A 157 -7.44 -13.72 -25.74
C LEU A 157 -6.51 -13.32 -26.90
N ARG A 158 -5.29 -12.86 -26.61
CA ARG A 158 -4.29 -12.48 -27.62
C ARG A 158 -3.94 -13.65 -28.54
N GLU A 159 -3.73 -14.85 -28.01
CA GLU A 159 -3.50 -16.06 -28.80
C GLU A 159 -4.63 -16.31 -29.82
N GLN A 160 -5.89 -16.11 -29.39
CA GLN A 160 -7.05 -16.29 -30.25
C GLN A 160 -7.17 -15.19 -31.30
N ILE A 161 -6.87 -13.94 -30.94
CA ILE A 161 -6.83 -12.79 -31.85
C ILE A 161 -5.81 -13.04 -32.96
N VAL A 162 -4.57 -13.41 -32.61
CA VAL A 162 -3.48 -13.72 -33.55
C VAL A 162 -3.93 -14.82 -34.54
N ALA A 163 -4.49 -15.92 -34.01
CA ALA A 163 -4.94 -17.02 -34.84
C ALA A 163 -6.13 -16.64 -35.75
N ALA A 164 -7.06 -15.81 -35.26
CA ALA A 164 -8.21 -15.35 -36.03
C ALA A 164 -7.84 -14.33 -37.11
N ALA A 165 -6.95 -13.40 -36.79
CA ALA A 165 -6.40 -12.40 -37.71
C ALA A 165 -5.66 -13.08 -38.87
N ALA A 166 -4.79 -14.05 -38.55
CA ALA A 166 -4.08 -14.85 -39.56
C ALA A 166 -5.04 -15.59 -40.50
N ARG A 167 -6.11 -16.22 -39.97
CA ARG A 167 -7.12 -16.91 -40.80
C ARG A 167 -7.91 -15.96 -41.71
N ARG A 168 -8.10 -14.70 -41.29
CA ARG A 168 -8.84 -13.69 -42.05
C ARG A 168 -7.97 -12.84 -42.97
N GLY A 169 -6.65 -12.89 -42.82
CA GLY A 169 -5.72 -12.03 -43.57
C GLY A 169 -5.82 -10.56 -43.18
N VAL A 170 -6.14 -10.26 -41.91
CA VAL A 170 -6.19 -8.89 -41.36
C VAL A 170 -5.09 -8.68 -40.32
N PRO A 171 -4.65 -7.45 -40.05
CA PRO A 171 -3.71 -7.16 -38.97
C PRO A 171 -4.28 -7.56 -37.60
N GLU A 172 -3.42 -7.97 -36.65
CA GLU A 172 -3.81 -8.28 -35.26
C GLU A 172 -4.43 -7.06 -34.54
N SER A 173 -4.05 -5.85 -34.97
CA SER A 173 -4.59 -4.59 -34.47
C SER A 173 -6.00 -4.28 -34.96
N ASP A 174 -6.50 -4.94 -36.02
CA ASP A 174 -7.85 -4.73 -36.55
C ASP A 174 -8.87 -5.62 -35.82
N LEU A 175 -9.10 -5.30 -34.55
CA LEU A 175 -10.03 -6.05 -33.70
C LEU A 175 -11.47 -5.99 -34.18
N ALA A 176 -11.87 -4.92 -34.89
CA ALA A 176 -13.23 -4.75 -35.39
C ALA A 176 -13.56 -5.73 -36.53
N ALA A 177 -12.54 -6.19 -37.27
CA ALA A 177 -12.67 -7.22 -38.29
C ALA A 177 -12.78 -8.65 -37.70
N LEU A 178 -12.62 -8.82 -36.39
CA LEU A 178 -12.67 -10.13 -35.72
C LEU A 178 -14.06 -10.43 -35.14
N ALA A 179 -14.40 -11.72 -35.09
CA ALA A 179 -15.61 -12.18 -34.41
C ALA A 179 -15.40 -12.10 -32.89
N PRO A 180 -16.47 -12.13 -32.07
CA PRO A 180 -16.31 -12.20 -30.63
C PRO A 180 -15.45 -13.38 -30.19
N LEU A 181 -14.53 -13.12 -29.26
CA LEU A 181 -13.57 -14.07 -28.70
C LEU A 181 -13.47 -13.83 -27.19
N ALA A 182 -13.04 -14.84 -26.43
CA ALA A 182 -12.89 -14.70 -24.98
C ALA A 182 -11.71 -15.51 -24.47
N GLY A 183 -10.91 -14.89 -23.60
CA GLY A 183 -9.88 -15.55 -22.81
C GLY A 183 -10.30 -15.61 -21.35
N ASP A 184 -10.20 -16.78 -20.74
CA ASP A 184 -10.39 -16.96 -19.31
C ASP A 184 -9.03 -17.08 -18.61
N GLY A 185 -8.94 -16.48 -17.43
CA GLY A 185 -7.74 -16.48 -16.61
C GLY A 185 -8.09 -16.73 -15.15
N SER A 186 -7.22 -17.45 -14.46
CA SER A 186 -7.32 -17.54 -13.01
C SER A 186 -5.95 -17.48 -12.39
N ALA A 187 -5.90 -16.86 -11.23
CA ALA A 187 -4.74 -16.81 -10.37
C ALA A 187 -5.16 -17.32 -9.01
N GLN A 188 -4.48 -18.37 -8.60
CA GLN A 188 -4.50 -18.88 -7.25
C GLN A 188 -3.06 -19.28 -6.98
N GLU A 189 -2.56 -18.90 -5.82
CA GLU A 189 -1.21 -19.29 -5.45
C GLU A 189 -1.26 -20.65 -4.77
N LEU A 190 -0.46 -21.57 -5.32
CA LEU A 190 -0.11 -22.82 -4.66
C LEU A 190 1.03 -22.48 -3.72
N GLY A 191 0.71 -22.21 -2.45
CA GLY A 191 1.71 -22.03 -1.41
C GLY A 191 2.64 -23.25 -1.37
N GLY A 192 3.90 -23.06 -1.71
CA GLY A 192 4.97 -23.93 -1.26
C GLY A 192 5.10 -23.77 0.25
N GLY A 193 4.27 -24.47 1.01
CA GLY A 193 4.21 -24.39 2.47
C GLY A 193 2.97 -23.66 2.99
N SER A 194 2.55 -24.04 4.19
CA SER A 194 1.30 -23.62 4.84
C SER A 194 1.34 -22.19 5.42
N GLY A 195 1.93 -21.22 4.71
CA GLY A 195 2.13 -19.83 5.17
C GLY A 195 1.30 -18.79 4.37
N PRO A 196 0.85 -17.67 4.98
CA PRO A 196 -0.16 -16.76 4.42
C PRO A 196 0.33 -15.62 3.50
N ALA A 197 1.64 -15.43 3.30
CA ALA A 197 2.18 -14.27 2.57
C ALA A 197 2.57 -14.60 1.12
N LEU A 198 1.94 -13.94 0.14
CA LEU A 198 2.32 -14.02 -1.27
C LEU A 198 3.51 -13.09 -1.60
N PHE A 199 3.58 -11.95 -0.93
CA PHE A 199 4.72 -11.03 -0.91
C PHE A 199 4.76 -10.35 0.46
N TRP A 200 5.87 -9.70 0.78
CA TRP A 200 5.96 -8.84 1.96
C TRP A 200 5.66 -7.40 1.57
N GLU A 201 4.65 -6.83 2.19
CA GLU A 201 4.39 -5.39 2.08
C GLU A 201 5.35 -4.66 3.04
N VAL A 202 6.15 -3.78 2.47
CA VAL A 202 7.19 -3.03 3.18
C VAL A 202 6.55 -1.86 3.92
N CYS A 203 6.88 -1.72 5.21
CA CYS A 203 6.36 -0.68 6.07
C CYS A 203 7.51 0.18 6.62
N VAL A 204 8.21 0.88 5.73
CA VAL A 204 9.31 1.79 6.09
C VAL A 204 8.81 3.22 6.03
N ALA A 205 8.96 3.95 7.13
CA ALA A 205 8.48 5.32 7.24
C ALA A 205 9.40 6.17 8.11
N GLY A 206 9.39 7.47 7.82
CA GLY A 206 10.04 8.51 8.58
C GLY A 206 9.09 9.69 8.75
N ALA A 207 9.19 10.38 9.87
CA ALA A 207 8.35 11.53 10.17
C ALA A 207 9.16 12.62 10.88
N GLU A 208 8.84 13.89 10.57
CA GLU A 208 9.25 15.05 11.33
C GLU A 208 8.01 15.72 11.94
N VAL A 209 8.08 16.03 13.23
CA VAL A 209 6.98 16.65 13.98
C VAL A 209 7.47 17.87 14.74
N ALA A 210 6.56 18.79 15.01
CA ALA A 210 6.72 19.86 16.00
C ALA A 210 5.62 19.73 17.06
N VAL A 211 6.00 19.82 18.33
CA VAL A 211 5.06 19.80 19.45
C VAL A 211 4.95 21.21 20.01
N ASP A 212 3.73 21.70 20.19
CA ASP A 212 3.46 22.93 20.93
C ASP A 212 3.34 22.59 22.42
N PRO A 213 4.28 23.03 23.28
CA PRO A 213 4.24 22.70 24.71
C PRO A 213 3.09 23.39 25.44
N GLU A 214 2.55 24.51 24.96
CA GLU A 214 1.47 25.23 25.63
C GLU A 214 0.12 24.56 25.42
N THR A 215 -0.07 23.91 24.26
CA THR A 215 -1.37 23.31 23.86
C THR A 215 -1.34 21.78 23.75
N GLY A 216 -0.15 21.18 23.71
CA GLY A 216 0.05 19.76 23.43
C GLY A 216 -0.19 19.38 21.96
N ARG A 217 -0.44 20.34 21.07
CA ARG A 217 -0.69 20.07 19.65
C ARG A 217 0.56 19.49 18.98
N VAL A 218 0.37 18.39 18.25
CA VAL A 218 1.41 17.79 17.40
C VAL A 218 1.15 18.17 15.95
N ASP A 219 2.05 18.95 15.37
CA ASP A 219 2.05 19.28 13.94
C ASP A 219 2.98 18.34 13.18
N VAL A 220 2.44 17.55 12.25
CA VAL A 220 3.23 16.69 11.37
C VAL A 220 3.80 17.53 10.22
N ARG A 221 5.11 17.77 10.25
CA ARG A 221 5.80 18.65 9.29
C ARG A 221 6.13 17.93 8.00
N GLU A 222 6.61 16.70 8.11
CA GLU A 222 7.00 15.87 6.97
C GLU A 222 6.74 14.40 7.27
N VAL A 223 6.27 13.68 6.25
CA VAL A 223 6.20 12.22 6.22
C VAL A 223 6.92 11.74 4.97
N VAL A 224 7.77 10.72 5.13
CA VAL A 224 8.40 9.98 4.04
C VAL A 224 8.10 8.50 4.22
N THR A 225 7.59 7.86 3.19
CA THR A 225 7.15 6.46 3.18
C THR A 225 7.80 5.74 2.00
N VAL A 226 7.86 4.40 2.07
CA VAL A 226 8.31 3.55 0.97
C VAL A 226 7.16 2.69 0.48
N ALA A 227 6.98 2.67 -0.83
CA ALA A 227 6.11 1.74 -1.52
C ALA A 227 6.96 0.83 -2.42
N ASP A 228 7.43 -0.31 -1.89
CA ASP A 228 7.99 -1.40 -2.71
C ASP A 228 6.85 -2.11 -3.43
N VAL A 229 6.60 -1.67 -4.66
CA VAL A 229 5.48 -2.12 -5.47
C VAL A 229 5.91 -3.10 -6.55
N GLY A 230 7.16 -3.54 -6.57
CA GLY A 230 7.72 -4.38 -7.62
C GLY A 230 7.74 -3.67 -8.98
N ARG A 231 6.58 -3.48 -9.62
CA ARG A 231 6.40 -2.62 -10.79
C ARG A 231 5.18 -1.74 -10.58
N ALA A 232 5.37 -0.44 -10.68
CA ALA A 232 4.30 0.54 -10.58
C ALA A 232 3.48 0.55 -11.88
N LEU A 233 2.35 -0.18 -11.88
CA LEU A 233 1.44 -0.19 -13.03
C LEU A 233 0.84 1.19 -13.31
N ASN A 234 0.64 1.97 -12.24
CA ASN A 234 0.21 3.36 -12.31
C ASN A 234 0.86 4.14 -11.15
N PRO A 235 2.03 4.80 -11.38
CA PRO A 235 2.77 5.50 -10.32
C PRO A 235 1.92 6.55 -9.60
N SER A 236 1.09 7.30 -10.34
CA SER A 236 0.21 8.29 -9.75
C SER A 236 -0.80 7.67 -8.77
N LEU A 237 -1.37 6.49 -9.10
CA LEU A 237 -2.28 5.81 -8.16
C LEU A 237 -1.55 5.26 -6.94
N VAL A 238 -0.29 4.81 -7.08
CA VAL A 238 0.55 4.39 -5.95
C VAL A 238 0.75 5.56 -4.98
N GLU A 239 1.16 6.72 -5.48
CA GLU A 239 1.33 7.94 -4.66
C GLU A 239 0.03 8.33 -3.96
N ARG A 240 -1.12 8.30 -4.66
CA ARG A 240 -2.41 8.65 -4.05
C ARG A 240 -2.88 7.64 -3.01
N GLN A 241 -2.59 6.35 -3.18
CA GLN A 241 -2.87 5.34 -2.16
C GLN A 241 -2.02 5.57 -0.91
N ASP A 242 -0.74 5.88 -1.10
CA ASP A 242 0.18 6.19 0.00
C ASP A 242 -0.26 7.45 0.77
N GLU A 243 -0.63 8.54 0.09
CA GLU A 243 -1.16 9.76 0.70
C GLU A 243 -2.44 9.49 1.51
N GLY A 244 -3.39 8.72 0.93
CA GLY A 244 -4.63 8.36 1.62
C GLY A 244 -4.38 7.52 2.87
N CYS A 245 -3.47 6.56 2.79
CA CYS A 245 -3.07 5.72 3.91
C CYS A 245 -2.34 6.53 4.99
N THR A 246 -1.45 7.44 4.59
CA THR A 246 -0.78 8.40 5.48
C THR A 246 -1.79 9.20 6.30
N LEU A 247 -2.85 9.73 5.68
CA LEU A 247 -3.87 10.48 6.39
C LEU A 247 -4.67 9.62 7.38
N GLN A 248 -5.00 8.38 7.01
CA GLN A 248 -5.66 7.44 7.95
C GLN A 248 -4.78 7.15 9.17
N VAL A 249 -3.47 6.98 8.95
CA VAL A 249 -2.51 6.75 10.04
C VAL A 249 -2.35 7.99 10.92
N VAL A 250 -2.26 9.18 10.34
CA VAL A 250 -2.25 10.44 11.11
C VAL A 250 -3.51 10.56 11.96
N GLY A 251 -4.67 10.19 11.41
CA GLY A 251 -5.95 10.07 12.12
C GLY A 251 -5.85 9.17 13.34
N ASN A 252 -5.46 7.92 13.13
CA ASN A 252 -5.30 6.93 14.18
C ASN A 252 -4.26 7.33 15.25
N ALA A 253 -3.15 7.93 14.84
CA ALA A 253 -2.07 8.29 15.73
C ALA A 253 -2.39 9.53 16.59
N LEU A 254 -3.16 10.50 16.08
CA LEU A 254 -3.33 11.81 16.73
C LEU A 254 -4.74 12.09 17.25
N PHE A 255 -5.78 11.47 16.69
CA PHE A 255 -7.17 11.92 16.92
C PHE A 255 -8.16 10.79 17.23
N GLU A 256 -8.09 9.69 16.48
CA GLU A 256 -9.15 8.70 16.43
C GLU A 256 -9.09 7.73 17.62
N GLU A 257 -10.18 7.64 18.36
CA GLU A 257 -10.34 6.73 19.49
C GLU A 257 -11.81 6.34 19.63
N MET A 258 -12.10 5.09 19.99
CA MET A 258 -13.44 4.66 20.38
C MET A 258 -13.58 4.68 21.89
N LEU A 259 -14.47 5.52 22.40
CA LEU A 259 -14.68 5.70 23.84
C LEU A 259 -15.86 4.84 24.31
N PHE A 260 -15.58 3.79 25.08
CA PHE A 260 -16.61 2.94 25.67
C PHE A 260 -16.87 3.32 27.13
N GLY A 261 -18.16 3.44 27.51
CA GLY A 261 -18.54 3.61 28.91
C GLY A 261 -18.41 2.33 29.73
N PRO A 262 -18.56 2.40 31.06
CA PRO A 262 -18.53 1.22 31.95
C PRO A 262 -19.62 0.17 31.64
N ASP A 263 -20.65 0.57 30.92
CA ASP A 263 -21.75 -0.26 30.40
C ASP A 263 -21.44 -0.91 29.04
N GLY A 264 -20.25 -0.66 28.48
CA GLY A 264 -19.84 -1.15 27.16
C GLY A 264 -20.44 -0.38 25.98
N VAL A 265 -21.10 0.76 26.22
CA VAL A 265 -21.73 1.56 25.16
C VAL A 265 -20.73 2.58 24.59
N LEU A 266 -20.64 2.65 23.26
CA LEU A 266 -19.83 3.64 22.55
C LEU A 266 -20.39 5.06 22.79
N ARG A 267 -19.53 5.97 23.26
CA ARG A 267 -19.88 7.33 23.64
C ARG A 267 -19.70 8.35 22.52
N ASN A 268 -18.80 8.08 21.58
CA ASN A 268 -18.46 8.98 20.49
C ASN A 268 -18.76 8.39 19.10
N GLY A 269 -19.92 7.73 18.93
CA GLY A 269 -20.31 7.09 17.67
C GLY A 269 -20.76 8.05 16.55
N SER A 270 -20.43 9.34 16.65
CA SER A 270 -20.79 10.38 15.69
C SER A 270 -19.53 10.94 15.02
N LEU A 271 -19.62 11.48 13.80
CA LEU A 271 -18.47 12.14 13.14
C LEU A 271 -18.05 13.47 13.80
N VAL A 272 -18.84 13.96 14.77
CA VAL A 272 -18.47 15.14 15.56
C VAL A 272 -17.51 14.73 16.68
N ASP A 273 -17.80 13.60 17.34
CA ASP A 273 -17.08 13.15 18.53
C ASP A 273 -15.96 12.15 18.19
N TYR A 274 -16.10 11.39 17.11
CA TYR A 274 -15.03 10.61 16.49
C TYR A 274 -14.32 11.49 15.46
N ARG A 275 -13.27 12.16 15.91
CA ARG A 275 -12.53 13.13 15.09
C ARG A 275 -11.68 12.42 14.04
N ILE A 276 -12.15 12.43 12.80
CA ILE A 276 -11.31 12.14 11.62
C ILE A 276 -10.45 13.37 11.26
N PRO A 277 -9.29 13.19 10.60
CA PRO A 277 -8.50 14.29 10.06
C PRO A 277 -9.29 15.21 9.12
N THR A 278 -8.97 16.50 9.20
CA THR A 278 -9.45 17.55 8.29
C THR A 278 -8.31 18.06 7.41
N VAL A 279 -8.62 18.96 6.46
CA VAL A 279 -7.59 19.57 5.59
C VAL A 279 -6.49 20.30 6.38
N GLY A 280 -6.80 20.80 7.58
CA GLY A 280 -5.83 21.46 8.46
C GLY A 280 -4.89 20.49 9.20
N ASP A 281 -5.19 19.19 9.17
CA ASP A 281 -4.39 18.14 9.81
C ASP A 281 -3.48 17.41 8.81
N VAL A 282 -3.54 17.78 7.52
CA VAL A 282 -2.68 17.21 6.47
C VAL A 282 -1.21 17.55 6.75
N PRO A 283 -0.28 16.57 6.72
CA PRO A 283 1.13 16.83 6.90
C PRO A 283 1.66 17.91 5.95
N GLY A 284 2.58 18.75 6.42
CA GLY A 284 3.14 19.85 5.62
C GLY A 284 3.82 19.38 4.33
N ARG A 285 4.36 18.16 4.32
CA ARG A 285 4.90 17.47 3.15
C ARG A 285 4.70 15.96 3.30
N MET A 286 4.23 15.31 2.24
CA MET A 286 4.14 13.85 2.13
C MET A 286 4.98 13.41 0.94
N THR A 287 5.80 12.38 1.11
CA THR A 287 6.68 11.86 0.07
C THR A 287 6.63 10.34 0.04
N CYS A 288 6.08 9.77 -1.03
CA CYS A 288 6.16 8.35 -1.32
C CYS A 288 7.44 8.06 -2.13
N VAL A 289 8.27 7.16 -1.63
CA VAL A 289 9.41 6.59 -2.38
C VAL A 289 8.94 5.30 -3.02
N ILE A 290 8.66 5.35 -4.33
CA ILE A 290 8.30 4.17 -5.11
C ILE A 290 9.57 3.36 -5.41
N VAL A 291 9.55 2.09 -5.03
CA VAL A 291 10.62 1.12 -5.30
C VAL A 291 10.12 0.08 -6.31
N GLU A 292 10.87 -0.08 -7.40
CA GLU A 292 10.51 -0.98 -8.50
C GLU A 292 11.57 -2.08 -8.73
N ASN A 293 11.42 -3.19 -8.02
CA ASN A 293 12.33 -4.34 -8.09
C ASN A 293 11.93 -5.38 -9.17
N GLY A 294 10.74 -5.28 -9.76
CA GLY A 294 10.20 -6.18 -10.78
C GLY A 294 9.98 -7.63 -10.32
N ASP A 295 9.98 -7.88 -9.02
CA ASP A 295 9.98 -9.21 -8.41
C ASP A 295 8.66 -9.60 -7.75
N GLY A 296 7.62 -8.81 -8.00
CA GLY A 296 6.29 -9.02 -7.48
C GLY A 296 5.55 -10.20 -8.11
N PRO A 297 4.57 -10.77 -7.40
CA PRO A 297 3.79 -11.92 -7.85
C PRO A 297 2.64 -11.53 -8.79
N GLY A 298 2.37 -10.24 -8.96
CA GLY A 298 1.32 -9.70 -9.81
C GLY A 298 1.75 -9.49 -11.27
N PRO A 299 0.89 -8.82 -12.06
CA PRO A 299 1.16 -8.55 -13.45
C PRO A 299 2.49 -7.86 -13.66
N PHE A 300 3.26 -8.39 -14.61
CA PHE A 300 4.54 -7.82 -15.00
C PHE A 300 5.55 -7.58 -13.85
N GLY A 301 5.41 -8.30 -12.72
CA GLY A 301 6.27 -8.13 -11.55
C GLY A 301 5.73 -7.16 -10.49
N ALA A 302 4.44 -6.81 -10.51
CA ALA A 302 3.82 -5.89 -9.55
C ALA A 302 3.53 -6.53 -8.17
N LYS A 303 3.58 -5.74 -7.10
CA LYS A 303 3.11 -6.01 -5.73
C LYS A 303 1.92 -5.10 -5.41
N GLY A 304 1.26 -5.34 -4.28
CA GLY A 304 0.23 -4.43 -3.76
C GLY A 304 0.83 -3.35 -2.86
N CYS A 305 0.11 -2.23 -2.67
CA CYS A 305 0.58 -1.06 -1.92
C CYS A 305 -0.51 -0.39 -1.07
N GLY A 306 -1.60 -1.10 -0.78
CA GLY A 306 -2.76 -0.49 -0.13
C GLY A 306 -2.58 -0.26 1.38
N GLU A 307 -1.65 -0.98 2.01
CA GLU A 307 -1.59 -1.11 3.48
C GLU A 307 -0.18 -0.85 4.05
N GLY A 308 0.83 -0.64 3.21
CA GLY A 308 2.23 -0.50 3.63
C GLY A 308 2.50 0.61 4.66
N VAL A 309 1.85 1.77 4.51
CA VAL A 309 2.06 2.91 5.44
C VAL A 309 1.54 2.59 6.85
N PHE A 310 0.43 1.85 6.99
CA PHE A 310 -0.16 1.47 8.28
C PHE A 310 0.83 0.75 9.19
N GLY A 311 1.66 -0.14 8.64
CA GLY A 311 2.55 -0.97 9.44
C GLY A 311 3.74 -0.21 10.06
N GLY A 312 4.02 1.02 9.61
CA GLY A 312 5.22 1.75 10.01
C GLY A 312 4.95 3.14 10.58
N LEU A 313 4.12 3.94 9.90
CA LEU A 313 4.09 5.39 10.14
C LEU A 313 3.65 5.77 11.57
N THR A 314 2.75 5.03 12.21
CA THR A 314 2.39 5.29 13.62
C THR A 314 3.62 5.23 14.53
N ALA A 315 4.50 4.25 14.35
CA ALA A 315 5.73 4.13 15.13
C ALA A 315 6.73 5.24 14.80
N ALA A 316 6.82 5.67 13.53
CA ALA A 316 7.63 6.82 13.15
C ALA A 316 7.13 8.11 13.82
N LEU A 317 5.80 8.34 13.89
CA LEU A 317 5.23 9.50 14.58
C LEU A 317 5.48 9.47 16.10
N VAL A 318 5.25 8.32 16.75
CA VAL A 318 5.51 8.15 18.19
C VAL A 318 6.99 8.40 18.53
N THR A 319 7.90 7.85 17.73
CA THR A 319 9.34 8.07 17.93
C THR A 319 9.78 9.50 17.61
N ALA A 320 9.12 10.19 16.69
CA ALA A 320 9.34 11.61 16.43
C ALA A 320 8.88 12.47 17.62
N VAL A 321 7.70 12.23 18.18
CA VAL A 321 7.21 12.94 19.37
C VAL A 321 8.10 12.67 20.60
N THR A 322 8.59 11.44 20.74
CA THR A 322 9.56 11.08 21.79
C THR A 322 10.89 11.82 21.65
N ASP A 323 11.39 11.94 20.42
CA ASP A 323 12.59 12.70 20.08
C ASP A 323 12.42 14.23 20.19
N ALA A 324 11.17 14.71 20.20
CA ALA A 324 10.83 16.10 20.55
C ALA A 324 10.81 16.35 22.07
N GLY A 325 11.02 15.31 22.89
CA GLY A 325 11.08 15.40 24.35
C GLY A 325 9.82 14.96 25.10
N VAL A 326 8.82 14.40 24.40
CA VAL A 326 7.55 13.97 25.03
C VAL A 326 7.43 12.46 25.08
N ARG A 327 7.32 11.89 26.28
CA ARG A 327 7.06 10.45 26.44
C ARG A 327 5.63 10.13 26.00
N VAL A 328 5.48 9.14 25.11
CA VAL A 328 4.18 8.69 24.59
C VAL A 328 3.83 7.31 25.17
N PRO A 329 3.01 7.23 26.24
CA PRO A 329 2.63 5.97 26.86
C PRO A 329 1.47 5.26 26.14
N GLU A 330 0.63 5.99 25.40
CA GLU A 330 -0.58 5.47 24.76
C GLU A 330 -0.97 6.32 23.54
N LEU A 331 -1.85 5.78 22.70
CA LEU A 331 -2.47 6.46 21.57
C LEU A 331 -3.96 6.72 21.86
N PRO A 332 -4.58 7.72 21.22
CA PRO A 332 -3.95 8.72 20.34
C PRO A 332 -3.09 9.74 21.11
N MET A 333 -2.18 10.40 20.39
CA MET A 333 -1.41 11.56 20.86
C MET A 333 -2.26 12.84 20.73
N SER A 334 -3.44 12.83 21.34
CA SER A 334 -4.35 13.99 21.32
C SER A 334 -3.75 15.17 22.09
N PRO A 335 -4.10 16.43 21.73
CA PRO A 335 -3.52 17.60 22.38
C PRO A 335 -3.64 17.60 23.91
N ASP A 336 -4.78 17.17 24.46
CA ASP A 336 -4.98 17.10 25.91
C ASP A 336 -4.09 16.06 26.60
N ARG A 337 -3.83 14.92 25.96
CA ARG A 337 -2.95 13.87 26.48
C ARG A 337 -1.49 14.30 26.42
N VAL A 338 -1.05 14.79 25.25
CA VAL A 338 0.31 15.30 25.06
C VAL A 338 0.61 16.43 26.04
N TRP A 339 -0.32 17.38 26.20
CA TRP A 339 -0.19 18.46 27.18
C TRP A 339 -0.03 17.93 28.61
N ARG A 340 -0.84 16.95 29.01
CA ARG A 340 -0.72 16.30 30.33
C ARG A 340 0.64 15.61 30.50
N TRP A 341 1.15 14.92 29.47
CA TRP A 341 2.46 14.25 29.56
C TRP A 341 3.61 15.24 29.72
N ILE A 342 3.54 16.40 29.07
CA ILE A 342 4.53 17.47 29.21
C ILE A 342 4.55 18.03 30.65
N HIS A 343 3.36 18.23 31.25
CA HIS A 343 3.22 18.92 32.54
C HIS A 343 3.12 17.98 33.76
N ALA A 344 3.06 16.67 33.55
CA ALA A 344 3.05 15.67 34.62
C ALA A 344 4.46 15.32 35.14
N SER A 345 5.51 15.93 34.57
CA SER A 345 6.92 15.70 34.91
C SER A 345 7.46 16.72 35.92
#